data_AF-A0AAP0L4G6-F1
#
_entry.id   AF-A0AAP0L4G6-F1
#
_cell.length_a   1.000
_cell.length_b   1.000
_cell.length_c   1.000
_cell.angle_alpha   90.00
_cell.angle_beta   90.00
_cell.angle_gamma   90.00
#
_symmetry.space_group_name_H-M   'P 1'
#
loop_
_entity.id
_entity.type
_entity.pdbx_description
1 polymer ?
#
loop_
_entity_poly.entity_id
_entity_poly.type
_entity_poly.pdbx_seq_one_letter_code
_entity_poly.pdbx_strand_id
1 'polypeptide(L)'
;MSEISEESGRDGEEQAVHVAVGKSVQKAVDLLHWTFRRFKSHPVVVLHVHQPSSTIPTPLGRLPASQANEELLYMHRMERARASNRERARGRNDRGGGWGEGEGN
;
A
#
# COMPACT_ATOMS: atom_id res chain seq x y z
N MET A 1 -5.48 33.11 -32.02
CA MET A 1 -6.24 33.27 -30.78
C MET A 1 -6.64 31.88 -30.31
N SER A 2 -5.97 31.40 -29.28
CA SER A 2 -6.31 30.15 -28.58
C SER A 2 -6.14 30.48 -27.11
N GLU A 3 -7.27 30.62 -26.43
CA GLU A 3 -7.37 31.00 -25.04
C GLU A 3 -6.95 29.78 -24.21
N ILE A 4 -5.76 29.84 -23.62
CA ILE A 4 -5.34 28.87 -22.60
C ILE A 4 -6.10 29.26 -21.35
N SER A 5 -7.20 28.55 -21.07
CA SER A 5 -7.86 28.61 -19.77
C SER A 5 -6.92 27.98 -18.75
N GLU A 6 -6.23 28.84 -18.00
CA GLU A 6 -5.61 28.49 -16.74
C GLU A 6 -6.76 28.23 -15.75
N GLU A 7 -7.13 26.97 -15.55
CA GLU A 7 -8.07 26.57 -14.50
C GLU A 7 -7.36 26.82 -13.16
N SER A 8 -7.69 27.96 -12.57
CA SER A 8 -7.26 28.37 -11.24
C SER A 8 -7.65 27.30 -10.22
N GLY A 9 -6.64 26.86 -9.46
CA GLY A 9 -6.79 25.87 -8.40
C GLY A 9 -7.89 26.25 -7.43
N ARG A 10 -8.57 25.22 -6.92
CA ARG A 10 -9.67 25.34 -5.97
C ARG A 10 -9.17 26.01 -4.68
N ASP A 11 -9.42 27.31 -4.56
CA ASP A 11 -9.08 28.18 -3.43
C ASP A 11 -9.94 27.91 -2.16
N GLY A 12 -10.16 26.63 -1.81
CA GLY A 12 -10.94 26.25 -0.64
C GLY A 12 -10.81 24.78 -0.21
N GLU A 13 -10.06 23.95 -0.93
CA GLU A 13 -9.75 22.59 -0.48
C GLU A 13 -8.50 22.63 0.39
N GLU A 14 -8.61 22.28 1.68
CA GLU A 14 -7.44 22.02 2.53
C GLU A 14 -6.51 21.05 1.79
N GLN A 15 -5.30 21.51 1.43
CA GLN A 15 -4.36 20.71 0.63
C GLN A 15 -4.02 19.41 1.37
N ALA A 16 -4.56 18.29 0.90
CA ALA A 16 -4.34 17.00 1.50
C ALA A 16 -2.90 16.52 1.28
N VAL A 17 -2.29 15.96 2.32
CA VAL A 17 -0.96 15.37 2.27
C VAL A 17 -1.06 13.91 1.86
N HIS A 18 -0.52 13.59 0.68
CA HIS A 18 -0.53 12.25 0.12
C HIS A 18 0.74 11.49 0.52
N VAL A 19 0.58 10.37 1.23
CA VAL A 19 1.68 9.56 1.75
C VAL A 19 1.69 8.19 1.08
N ALA A 20 2.67 7.95 0.23
CA ALA A 20 2.90 6.65 -0.39
C ALA A 20 3.59 5.69 0.60
N VAL A 21 2.98 4.54 0.86
CA VAL A 21 3.52 3.49 1.74
C VAL A 21 3.70 2.17 0.98
N GLY A 22 4.79 1.47 1.29
CA GLY A 22 5.13 0.18 0.69
C GLY A 22 4.89 -1.02 1.62
N LYS A 23 5.56 -2.15 1.35
CA LYS A 23 5.40 -3.40 2.12
C LYS A 23 5.97 -3.35 3.54
N SER A 24 6.94 -2.46 3.80
CA SER A 24 7.62 -2.36 5.09
C SER A 24 6.78 -1.58 6.09
N VAL A 25 6.18 -2.29 7.05
CA VAL A 25 5.35 -1.69 8.11
C VAL A 25 6.15 -0.68 8.94
N GLN A 26 7.37 -1.02 9.38
CA GLN A 26 8.18 -0.11 10.21
C GLN A 26 8.44 1.23 9.50
N LYS A 27 8.96 1.19 8.28
CA LYS A 27 9.15 2.40 7.44
C LYS A 27 7.85 3.21 7.24
N ALA A 28 6.71 2.53 7.08
CA ALA A 28 5.42 3.21 6.95
C ALA A 28 5.03 3.93 8.26
N VAL A 29 5.23 3.29 9.41
CA VAL A 29 4.98 3.88 10.74
C VAL A 29 5.90 5.08 10.97
N ASP A 30 7.19 4.96 10.69
CA ASP A 30 8.15 6.05 10.86
C ASP A 30 7.80 7.26 9.99
N LEU A 31 7.39 7.00 8.74
CA LEU A 31 6.94 8.03 7.80
C LEU A 31 5.67 8.72 8.29
N LEU A 32 4.69 7.96 8.77
CA LEU A 32 3.44 8.52 9.29
C LEU A 32 3.68 9.36 10.55
N HIS A 33 4.54 8.92 11.47
CA HIS A 33 4.94 9.74 12.62
C HIS A 33 5.59 11.05 12.18
N TRP A 34 6.46 11.02 11.18
CA TRP A 34 7.03 12.23 10.63
C TRP A 34 5.96 13.15 10.00
N THR A 35 5.06 12.59 9.19
CA THR A 35 3.97 13.33 8.53
C THR A 35 3.07 14.02 9.55
N PHE A 36 2.58 13.31 10.56
CA PHE A 36 1.68 13.90 11.56
C PHE A 36 2.35 15.00 12.39
N ARG A 37 3.66 14.89 12.66
CA ARG A 37 4.41 15.98 13.31
C ARG A 37 4.54 17.21 12.41
N ARG A 38 4.69 17.02 11.10
CA ARG A 38 4.96 18.07 10.12
C ARG A 38 3.70 18.78 9.60
N PHE A 39 2.58 18.08 9.53
CA PHE A 39 1.33 18.52 8.90
C PHE A 39 0.13 18.39 9.87
N LYS A 40 0.18 19.09 11.01
CA LYS A 40 -0.74 18.92 12.15
C LYS A 40 -2.22 19.22 11.88
N SER A 41 -2.54 19.85 10.75
CA SER A 41 -3.89 20.35 10.41
C SER A 41 -4.28 20.08 8.95
N HIS A 42 -3.62 19.12 8.30
CA HIS A 42 -3.94 18.79 6.90
C HIS A 42 -4.48 17.36 6.85
N PRO A 43 -5.54 17.10 6.06
CA PRO A 43 -5.99 15.75 5.79
C PRO A 43 -4.83 14.91 5.25
N VAL A 44 -4.64 13.69 5.78
CA VAL A 44 -3.58 12.78 5.33
C VAL A 44 -4.22 11.63 4.57
N VAL A 45 -3.84 11.49 3.29
CA VAL A 45 -4.29 10.40 2.42
C VAL A 45 -3.17 9.37 2.31
N VAL A 46 -3.41 8.17 2.79
CA VAL A 46 -2.43 7.08 2.73
C VAL A 46 -2.66 6.24 1.48
N LEU A 47 -1.63 6.16 0.62
CA LEU A 47 -1.67 5.38 -0.61
C LEU A 47 -0.74 4.18 -0.49
N HIS A 48 -1.30 2.96 -0.56
CA HIS A 48 -0.46 1.77 -0.63
C HIS A 48 -0.01 1.53 -2.07
N VAL A 49 1.27 1.81 -2.35
CA VAL A 49 1.83 1.61 -3.70
C VAL A 49 2.34 0.19 -3.82
N HIS A 50 1.64 -0.61 -4.63
CA HIS A 50 2.05 -1.96 -4.98
C HIS A 50 2.69 -1.98 -6.36
N GLN A 51 4.01 -2.16 -6.42
CA GLN A 51 4.68 -2.46 -7.68
C GLN A 51 4.67 -3.98 -7.91
N PRO A 52 3.96 -4.49 -8.94
CA PRO A 52 4.00 -5.91 -9.27
C PRO A 52 5.40 -6.30 -9.75
N SER A 53 5.76 -7.58 -9.58
CA SER A 53 7.05 -8.08 -10.05
C SER A 53 7.16 -7.97 -11.57
N SER A 54 8.32 -7.52 -12.05
CA SER A 54 8.64 -7.43 -13.48
C SER A 54 8.97 -8.77 -14.13
N THR A 55 9.01 -9.85 -13.35
CA THR A 55 9.33 -11.20 -13.83
C THR A 55 8.44 -12.25 -13.17
N ILE A 56 8.11 -13.30 -13.91
CA ILE A 56 7.43 -14.49 -13.44
C ILE A 56 8.47 -15.61 -13.30
N PRO A 57 8.60 -16.25 -12.13
CA PRO A 57 9.38 -17.46 -11.99
C PRO A 57 8.77 -18.60 -12.82
N THR A 58 9.59 -19.27 -13.62
CA THR A 58 9.23 -20.46 -14.40
C THR A 58 10.29 -21.54 -14.18
N PRO A 59 10.02 -22.81 -14.53
CA PRO A 59 11.03 -23.87 -14.45
C PRO A 59 12.30 -23.60 -15.25
N LEU A 60 12.22 -22.79 -16.31
CA LEU A 60 13.35 -22.42 -17.18
C LEU A 60 14.02 -21.10 -16.79
N GLY A 61 13.63 -20.49 -15.66
CA GLY A 61 14.25 -19.27 -15.15
C GLY A 61 13.23 -18.17 -14.83
N ARG A 62 13.57 -16.92 -15.12
CA ARG A 62 12.69 -15.76 -14.88
C ARG A 62 12.20 -15.23 -16.22
N LEU A 63 10.92 -15.43 -16.49
CA LEU A 63 10.26 -14.89 -17.67
C LEU A 63 9.90 -13.41 -17.42
N PRO A 64 10.30 -12.46 -18.26
CA PRO A 64 9.82 -11.08 -18.16
C PRO A 64 8.29 -11.03 -18.21
N ALA A 65 7.68 -10.27 -17.31
CA ALA A 65 6.22 -10.14 -17.25
C ALA A 65 5.62 -9.57 -18.54
N SER A 66 6.39 -8.78 -19.30
CA SER A 66 6.02 -8.25 -20.61
C SER A 66 5.98 -9.31 -21.73
N GLN A 67 6.61 -10.45 -21.52
CA GLN A 67 6.68 -11.55 -22.50
C GLN A 67 5.78 -12.73 -22.11
N ALA A 68 5.08 -12.64 -20.99
CA ALA A 68 4.25 -13.72 -20.49
C ALA A 68 2.82 -13.65 -21.02
N ASN A 69 2.21 -14.81 -21.20
CA ASN A 69 0.77 -14.91 -21.47
C ASN A 69 -0.04 -14.32 -20.31
N GLU A 70 -1.18 -13.71 -20.61
CA GLU A 70 -2.04 -13.04 -19.63
C GLU A 70 -2.51 -13.98 -18.52
N GLU A 71 -2.86 -15.21 -18.87
CA GLU A 71 -3.30 -16.23 -17.91
C GLU A 71 -2.20 -16.57 -16.90
N LEU A 72 -0.96 -16.78 -17.38
CA LEU A 72 0.19 -17.06 -16.53
C LEU A 72 0.50 -15.89 -15.60
N LEU A 73 0.43 -14.67 -16.13
CA LEU A 73 0.65 -13.44 -15.36
C LEU A 73 -0.43 -13.25 -14.28
N TYR A 74 -1.69 -13.51 -14.61
CA TYR A 74 -2.81 -13.46 -13.67
C TYR A 74 -2.64 -14.48 -12.54
N MET A 75 -2.39 -15.74 -12.89
CA MET A 75 -2.20 -16.83 -11.92
C MET A 75 -1.02 -16.53 -10.97
N HIS A 76 0.11 -16.07 -11.51
CA HIS A 76 1.27 -15.69 -10.71
C HIS A 76 0.96 -14.56 -9.72
N ARG A 77 0.28 -13.50 -10.18
CA ARG A 77 -0.09 -12.35 -9.33
C ARG A 77 -1.08 -12.76 -8.25
N MET A 78 -2.05 -13.60 -8.58
CA MET A 78 -3.04 -14.12 -7.62
C MET A 78 -2.37 -14.99 -6.55
N GLU A 79 -1.47 -15.89 -6.93
CA GLU A 79 -0.75 -16.75 -5.99
C GLU A 79 0.13 -15.92 -5.05
N ARG A 80 0.85 -14.92 -5.57
CA ARG A 80 1.61 -13.95 -4.78
C ARG A 80 0.72 -13.22 -3.75
N ALA A 81 -0.45 -12.77 -4.16
CA ALA A 81 -1.40 -12.09 -3.28
C ALA A 81 -1.91 -13.03 -2.18
N ARG A 82 -2.24 -14.29 -2.52
CA ARG A 82 -2.64 -15.32 -1.57
C ARG A 82 -1.54 -15.66 -0.56
N ALA A 83 -0.30 -15.81 -1.03
CA ALA A 83 0.85 -16.07 -0.17
C ALA A 83 1.09 -14.92 0.83
N SER A 84 1.02 -13.67 0.36
CA SER A 84 1.08 -12.48 1.21
C SER A 84 -0.03 -12.46 2.26
N ASN A 85 -1.27 -12.81 1.87
CA ASN A 85 -2.38 -12.89 2.82
C ASN A 85 -2.18 -14.00 3.87
N ARG A 86 -1.64 -15.15 3.45
CA ARG A 86 -1.35 -16.28 4.35
C ARG A 86 -0.25 -15.93 5.35
N GLU A 87 0.79 -15.23 4.95
CA GLU A 87 1.84 -14.74 5.84
C GLU A 87 1.29 -13.75 6.88
N ARG A 88 0.42 -12.82 6.44
CA ARG A 88 -0.29 -11.90 7.33
C ARG A 88 -1.18 -12.61 8.34
N ALA A 89 -1.89 -13.66 7.93
CA ALA A 89 -2.74 -14.44 8.81
C ALA A 89 -1.94 -15.16 9.90
N ARG A 90 -0.74 -15.67 9.58
CA ARG A 90 0.15 -16.30 10.56
C ARG A 90 0.62 -15.33 11.63
N GLY A 91 1.15 -14.17 11.24
CA GLY A 91 1.64 -13.17 12.20
C GLY A 91 0.55 -12.48 13.05
N ARG A 92 -0.75 -12.71 12.74
CA ARG A 92 -1.87 -12.24 13.58
C ARG A 92 -2.12 -13.18 14.76
N ASN A 93 -1.94 -14.49 14.57
CA ASN A 93 -2.16 -15.48 15.64
C ASN A 93 -1.05 -15.45 16.70
N ASP A 94 0.16 -15.00 16.35
CA ASP A 94 1.28 -14.88 17.29
C ASP A 94 1.15 -13.69 18.26
N ARG A 95 0.13 -12.82 18.08
CA ARG A 95 -0.19 -11.68 18.96
C ARG A 95 -1.47 -11.88 19.79
N GLY A 96 -1.90 -13.11 19.98
CA GLY A 96 -3.05 -13.44 20.83
C GLY A 96 -2.69 -13.44 22.32
N GLY A 97 -3.24 -12.47 23.07
CA GLY A 97 -3.40 -12.58 24.53
C GLY A 97 -3.22 -11.26 25.27
N GLY A 98 -4.25 -10.42 25.35
CA GLY A 98 -4.21 -9.26 26.24
C GLY A 98 -5.09 -8.08 25.88
N TRP A 99 -6.36 -8.30 25.55
CA TRP A 99 -7.38 -7.30 25.88
C TRP A 99 -8.22 -7.96 26.97
N GLY A 100 -7.80 -7.72 28.21
CA GLY A 100 -8.58 -8.12 29.38
C GLY A 100 -9.90 -7.38 29.34
N GLU A 101 -10.98 -8.15 29.16
CA GLU A 101 -12.31 -7.75 29.58
C GLU A 101 -12.23 -7.53 31.10
N GLY A 102 -12.19 -6.27 31.51
CA GLY A 102 -12.44 -5.88 32.89
C GLY A 102 -13.94 -5.94 33.13
N GLU A 103 -14.44 -7.13 33.47
CA GLU A 103 -15.75 -7.28 34.11
C GLU A 103 -15.63 -6.96 35.61
N GLY A 104 -16.47 -6.05 36.08
CA GLY A 104 -17.05 -6.02 37.44
C GLY A 104 -16.17 -5.63 38.63
N ASN A 105 -16.35 -4.42 39.18
CA ASN A 105 -17.41 -4.07 40.15
C ASN A 105 -17.33 -2.58 40.51
#